data_AF-A0A7S3KUP5-F1
#
_entry.id   AF-A0A7S3KUP5-F1
#
_cell.length_a   1.000
_cell.length_b   1.000
_cell.length_c   1.000
_cell.angle_alpha   90.00
_cell.angle_beta   90.00
_cell.angle_gamma   90.00
#
_symmetry.space_group_name_H-M   'P 1'
#
loop_
_entity.id
_entity.type
_entity.pdbx_description
1 polymer ?
#
loop_
_entity_poly.entity_id
_entity_poly.type
_entity_poly.pdbx_seq_one_letter_code
_entity_poly.pdbx_strand_id
1 'polypeptide(L)'
;HRQINQMPMQDIEDHEEGEEKGLKDERKQSKDLTEFFKFMVLCHAVMVDRDPKTDQIIYQSSSPDESALVEGSKEVGIVLKDRTKDTMTISIDGEEEAYEICIEFPFDSTRKRMSVVIQKNNKYYLLTKGADNIMNPRINWKEGEKEKIESDLHQFAIEGLRTLVMAQKEITHQTFIDLKNRIDELEASTLVNKEEMIFDVYDQYEGDLNFVGASAIEDKLQDKVADTISILIE
;
A
#
# COMPACT_ATOMS: atom_id res chain seq x y z
N HIS A 1 58.59 -16.77 -24.78
CA HIS A 1 57.49 -16.05 -25.46
C HIS A 1 56.21 -16.26 -24.67
N ARG A 2 55.48 -15.19 -24.37
CA ARG A 2 54.22 -15.23 -23.61
C ARG A 2 53.15 -15.95 -24.44
N GLN A 3 52.58 -17.04 -23.93
CA GLN A 3 51.33 -17.60 -24.45
C GLN A 3 50.17 -16.83 -23.82
N ILE A 4 49.40 -16.16 -24.67
CA ILE A 4 48.09 -15.61 -24.34
C ILE A 4 47.13 -16.81 -24.37
N ASN A 5 46.67 -17.28 -23.21
CA ASN A 5 45.55 -18.19 -23.16
C ASN A 5 44.28 -17.39 -23.45
N GLN A 6 43.70 -17.58 -24.63
CA GLN A 6 42.33 -17.18 -24.92
C GLN A 6 41.39 -18.07 -24.09
N MET A 7 40.54 -17.47 -23.25
CA MET A 7 39.41 -18.17 -22.66
C MET A 7 38.43 -18.57 -23.79
N PRO A 8 37.76 -19.74 -23.70
CA PRO A 8 36.76 -20.14 -24.69
C PRO A 8 35.58 -19.16 -24.64
N MET A 9 35.09 -18.71 -25.81
CA MET A 9 33.95 -17.77 -25.91
C MET A 9 32.66 -18.27 -25.20
N GLN A 10 32.51 -19.58 -24.99
CA GLN A 10 31.34 -20.16 -24.33
C GLN A 10 31.29 -19.89 -22.81
N ASP A 11 32.44 -19.73 -22.15
CA ASP A 11 32.47 -19.43 -20.71
C ASP A 11 32.21 -17.94 -20.42
N ILE A 12 32.26 -17.07 -21.44
CA ILE A 12 31.94 -15.64 -21.32
C ILE A 12 30.42 -15.43 -21.44
N GLU A 13 29.76 -16.14 -22.36
CA GLU A 13 28.30 -16.04 -22.57
C GLU A 13 27.49 -16.54 -21.35
N ASP A 14 27.89 -17.65 -20.72
CA ASP A 14 27.19 -18.19 -19.54
C ASP A 14 27.39 -17.32 -18.27
N HIS A 15 28.55 -16.66 -18.14
CA HIS A 15 28.81 -15.72 -17.04
C HIS A 15 28.10 -14.38 -17.24
N GLU A 16 28.06 -13.86 -18.48
CA GLU A 16 27.28 -12.65 -18.82
C GLU A 16 25.77 -12.89 -18.66
N GLU A 17 25.24 -14.06 -19.03
CA GLU A 17 23.82 -14.39 -18.80
C GLU A 17 23.46 -14.50 -17.31
N GLY A 18 24.36 -15.04 -16.48
CA GLY A 18 24.17 -15.16 -15.03
C GLY A 18 24.20 -13.81 -14.32
N GLU A 19 25.14 -12.94 -14.69
CA GLU A 19 25.21 -11.56 -14.18
C GLU A 19 24.05 -10.69 -14.68
N GLU A 20 23.64 -10.83 -15.94
CA GLU A 20 22.50 -10.09 -16.49
C GLU A 20 21.17 -10.55 -15.89
N LYS A 21 20.99 -11.85 -15.60
CA LYS A 21 19.85 -12.37 -14.83
C LYS A 21 19.87 -11.84 -13.39
N GLY A 22 21.01 -11.85 -12.72
CA GLY A 22 21.17 -11.28 -11.38
C GLY A 22 20.83 -9.79 -11.32
N LEU A 23 21.36 -8.99 -12.25
CA LEU A 23 21.03 -7.57 -12.36
C LEU A 23 19.56 -7.32 -12.70
N LYS A 24 18.93 -8.17 -13.51
CA LYS A 24 17.50 -8.07 -13.84
C LYS A 24 16.63 -8.38 -12.62
N ASP A 25 16.99 -9.38 -11.83
CA ASP A 25 16.27 -9.75 -10.60
C ASP A 25 16.42 -8.69 -9.50
N GLU A 26 17.62 -8.15 -9.30
CA GLU A 26 17.86 -7.03 -8.36
C GLU A 26 17.07 -5.77 -8.76
N ARG A 27 17.09 -5.41 -10.05
CA ARG A 27 16.31 -4.27 -10.57
C ARG A 27 14.81 -4.49 -10.43
N LYS A 28 14.33 -5.72 -10.63
CA LYS A 28 12.93 -6.06 -10.47
C LYS A 28 12.50 -5.97 -9.01
N GLN A 29 13.28 -6.56 -8.10
CA GLN A 29 13.03 -6.49 -6.65
C GLN A 29 13.03 -5.05 -6.15
N SER A 30 13.97 -4.22 -6.61
CA SER A 30 14.02 -2.79 -6.28
C SER A 30 12.77 -2.04 -6.75
N LYS A 31 12.24 -2.35 -7.95
CA LYS A 31 10.98 -1.79 -8.45
C LYS A 31 9.77 -2.26 -7.65
N ASP A 32 9.68 -3.55 -7.34
CA ASP A 32 8.57 -4.12 -6.58
C ASP A 32 8.51 -3.51 -5.15
N LEU A 33 9.67 -3.31 -4.52
CA LEU A 33 9.78 -2.61 -3.24
C LEU A 33 9.37 -1.13 -3.36
N THR A 34 9.83 -0.43 -4.40
CA THR A 34 9.46 0.97 -4.62
C THR A 34 7.95 1.12 -4.75
N GLU A 35 7.30 0.26 -5.54
CA GLU A 35 5.84 0.26 -5.70
C GLU A 35 5.11 -0.09 -4.40
N PHE A 36 5.64 -1.00 -3.59
CA PHE A 36 5.09 -1.31 -2.26
C PHE A 36 5.12 -0.11 -1.31
N PHE A 37 6.27 0.54 -1.14
CA PHE A 37 6.39 1.71 -0.26
C PHE A 37 5.61 2.92 -0.78
N LYS A 38 5.56 3.09 -2.10
CA LYS A 38 4.72 4.08 -2.75
C LYS A 38 3.23 3.83 -2.50
N PHE A 39 2.78 2.57 -2.57
CA PHE A 39 1.42 2.20 -2.21
C PHE A 39 1.10 2.64 -0.76
N MET A 40 2.01 2.38 0.19
CA MET A 40 1.81 2.76 1.60
C MET A 40 1.64 4.27 1.79
N VAL A 41 2.32 5.08 0.97
CA VAL A 41 2.23 6.55 0.99
C VAL A 41 1.05 7.09 0.16
N LEU A 42 0.47 6.31 -0.75
CA LEU A 42 -0.68 6.75 -1.54
C LEU A 42 -2.02 6.34 -0.93
N CYS A 43 -2.08 5.18 -0.26
CA CYS A 43 -3.29 4.63 0.32
C CYS A 43 -3.32 4.80 1.85
N HIS A 44 -3.64 6.00 2.34
CA HIS A 44 -3.79 6.33 3.76
C HIS A 44 -4.67 7.57 3.97
N ALA A 45 -4.93 7.96 5.23
CA ALA A 45 -5.57 9.22 5.61
C ALA A 45 -4.67 10.17 6.42
N VAL A 46 -3.37 9.84 6.57
CA VAL A 46 -2.35 10.71 7.20
C VAL A 46 -2.31 12.10 6.54
N MET A 47 -2.35 13.15 7.35
CA MET A 47 -2.17 14.54 6.94
C MET A 47 -0.73 15.01 7.16
N VAL A 48 -0.28 15.93 6.33
CA VAL A 48 1.04 16.55 6.45
C VAL A 48 0.90 17.91 7.11
N ASP A 49 1.66 18.12 8.19
CA ASP A 49 1.89 19.43 8.79
C ASP A 49 3.39 19.76 8.74
N ARG A 50 3.75 21.01 9.01
CA ARG A 50 5.14 21.46 9.05
C ARG A 50 5.45 22.18 10.34
N ASP A 51 6.58 21.82 10.95
CA ASP A 51 7.08 22.54 12.11
C ASP A 51 7.38 24.01 11.71
N PRO A 52 6.75 25.01 12.36
CA PRO A 52 6.86 26.40 11.93
C PRO A 52 8.25 27.02 12.15
N LYS A 53 9.16 26.35 12.87
CA LYS A 53 10.52 26.84 13.16
C LYS A 53 11.58 26.16 12.31
N THR A 54 11.38 24.89 11.99
CA THR A 54 12.38 24.02 11.33
C THR A 54 11.98 23.61 9.92
N ASP A 55 10.73 23.85 9.51
CA ASP A 55 10.14 23.42 8.23
C ASP A 55 10.17 21.88 8.05
N GLN A 56 10.33 21.13 9.14
CA GLN A 56 10.31 19.67 9.11
C GLN A 56 8.88 19.15 8.97
N ILE A 57 8.73 18.10 8.15
CA ILE A 57 7.45 17.41 7.94
C ILE A 57 7.05 16.68 9.22
N ILE A 58 5.80 16.88 9.64
CA ILE A 58 5.15 16.19 10.76
C ILE A 58 3.93 15.46 10.20
N TYR A 59 3.89 14.14 10.36
CA TYR A 59 2.75 13.33 9.96
C TYR A 59 1.70 13.25 11.09
N GLN A 60 0.46 13.60 10.75
CA GLN A 60 -0.67 13.59 11.66
C GLN A 60 -1.70 12.56 11.20
N SER A 61 -2.03 11.59 12.06
CA SER A 61 -3.09 10.62 11.78
C SER A 61 -3.81 10.23 13.05
N SER A 62 -5.10 9.91 12.93
CA SER A 62 -5.86 9.25 13.98
C SER A 62 -5.51 7.76 14.12
N SER A 63 -4.85 7.18 13.11
CA SER A 63 -4.42 5.78 13.11
C SER A 63 -2.90 5.70 13.31
N PRO A 64 -2.41 5.11 14.42
CA PRO A 64 -0.98 4.94 14.65
C PRO A 64 -0.32 4.05 13.59
N ASP A 65 -1.07 3.09 13.05
CA ASP A 65 -0.59 2.19 11.99
C ASP A 65 -0.30 2.96 10.71
N GLU A 66 -1.20 3.86 10.31
CA GLU A 66 -1.00 4.64 9.09
C GLU A 66 0.19 5.57 9.20
N SER A 67 0.36 6.24 10.35
CA SER A 67 1.55 7.04 10.60
C SER A 67 2.83 6.19 10.57
N ALA A 68 2.81 4.99 11.15
CA ALA A 68 3.97 4.10 11.13
C ALA A 68 4.35 3.65 9.72
N LEU A 69 3.36 3.35 8.87
CA LEU A 69 3.60 2.99 7.46
C LEU A 69 4.20 4.16 6.68
N VAL A 70 3.67 5.38 6.82
CA VAL A 70 4.18 6.56 6.11
C VAL A 70 5.58 6.98 6.61
N GLU A 71 5.83 6.91 7.92
CA GLU A 71 7.17 7.17 8.47
C GLU A 71 8.16 6.09 8.04
N GLY A 72 7.76 4.81 8.03
CA GLY A 72 8.58 3.71 7.52
C GLY A 72 8.98 3.89 6.05
N SER A 73 8.07 4.37 5.20
CA SER A 73 8.38 4.70 3.80
C SER A 73 9.40 5.83 3.65
N LYS A 74 9.40 6.79 4.56
CA LYS A 74 10.36 7.92 4.53
C LYS A 74 11.80 7.45 4.74
N GLU A 75 12.02 6.46 5.62
CA GLU A 75 13.34 5.87 5.90
C GLU A 75 13.96 5.18 4.68
N VAL A 76 13.14 4.76 3.72
CA VAL A 76 13.58 4.15 2.45
C VAL A 76 13.53 5.11 1.25
N GLY A 77 13.43 6.43 1.51
CA GLY A 77 13.51 7.46 0.46
C GLY A 77 12.18 7.81 -0.23
N ILE A 78 11.05 7.28 0.26
CA ILE A 78 9.71 7.57 -0.28
C ILE A 78 8.93 8.41 0.71
N VAL A 79 8.88 9.72 0.45
CA VAL A 79 8.43 10.73 1.41
C VAL A 79 7.10 11.32 0.99
N LEU A 80 6.11 11.35 1.88
CA LEU A 80 4.90 12.15 1.70
C LEU A 80 5.24 13.63 1.92
N LYS A 81 5.20 14.43 0.86
CA LYS A 81 5.59 15.85 0.88
C LYS A 81 4.44 16.76 1.23
N ASP A 82 3.26 16.44 0.72
CA ASP A 82 2.04 17.20 0.94
C ASP A 82 0.81 16.32 0.72
N ARG A 83 -0.28 16.65 1.41
CA ARG A 83 -1.59 16.05 1.20
C ARG A 83 -2.67 17.09 1.43
N THR A 84 -3.51 17.28 0.42
CA THR A 84 -4.76 18.03 0.52
C THR A 84 -5.94 17.07 0.42
N LYS A 85 -7.17 17.59 0.39
CA LYS A 85 -8.36 16.78 0.11
C LYS A 85 -8.33 16.15 -1.29
N ASP A 86 -7.74 16.84 -2.26
CA ASP A 86 -7.86 16.50 -3.68
C ASP A 86 -6.52 16.03 -4.28
N THR A 87 -5.40 16.18 -3.56
CA THR A 87 -4.06 15.87 -4.08
C THR A 87 -3.14 15.26 -3.04
N MET A 88 -2.20 14.42 -3.50
CA MET A 88 -1.02 14.00 -2.76
C MET A 88 0.23 14.31 -3.57
N THR A 89 1.28 14.75 -2.88
CA THR A 89 2.61 14.89 -3.47
C THR A 89 3.56 14.00 -2.69
N ILE A 90 4.26 13.13 -3.42
CA ILE A 90 5.29 12.25 -2.86
C ILE A 90 6.64 12.59 -3.49
N SER A 91 7.73 12.32 -2.80
CA SER A 91 9.08 12.39 -3.31
C SER A 91 9.69 10.99 -3.27
N ILE A 92 10.17 10.51 -4.41
CA ILE A 92 10.89 9.23 -4.53
C ILE A 92 12.33 9.59 -4.89
N ASP A 93 13.27 9.34 -3.98
CA ASP A 93 14.70 9.65 -4.16
C ASP A 93 14.99 11.10 -4.57
N GLY A 94 14.12 12.03 -4.16
CA GLY A 94 14.22 13.47 -4.44
C GLY A 94 13.46 13.94 -5.68
N GLU A 95 12.87 13.03 -6.46
CA GLU A 95 11.97 13.36 -7.57
C GLU A 95 10.52 13.41 -7.09
N GLU A 96 9.85 14.55 -7.31
CA GLU A 96 8.47 14.75 -6.88
C GLU A 96 7.46 14.21 -7.89
N GLU A 97 6.46 13.51 -7.38
CA GLU A 97 5.31 13.01 -8.12
C GLU A 97 4.01 13.51 -7.46
N ALA A 98 3.12 14.08 -8.27
CA ALA A 98 1.79 14.49 -7.83
C ALA A 98 0.72 13.49 -8.30
N TYR A 99 -0.27 13.28 -7.44
CA TYR A 99 -1.42 12.42 -7.65
C TYR A 99 -2.69 13.18 -7.29
N GLU A 100 -3.73 13.02 -8.09
CA GLU A 100 -5.08 13.48 -7.73
C GLU A 100 -5.77 12.40 -6.89
N ILE A 101 -6.35 12.77 -5.75
CA ILE A 101 -7.25 11.91 -4.97
C ILE A 101 -8.64 12.08 -5.56
N CYS A 102 -9.14 11.05 -6.24
CA CYS A 102 -10.43 11.13 -6.91
C CYS A 102 -11.59 10.76 -5.99
N ILE A 103 -11.44 9.66 -5.22
CA ILE A 103 -12.45 9.12 -4.29
C ILE A 103 -11.72 8.36 -3.19
N GLU A 104 -12.14 8.54 -1.94
CA GLU A 104 -11.67 7.75 -0.80
C GLU A 104 -12.77 6.81 -0.31
N PHE A 105 -12.43 5.54 -0.11
CA PHE A 105 -13.31 4.56 0.53
C PHE A 105 -12.81 4.42 1.98
N PRO A 106 -13.37 5.19 2.93
CA PRO A 106 -12.81 5.31 4.27
C PRO A 106 -12.78 3.96 4.97
N PHE A 107 -11.84 3.80 5.90
CA PHE A 107 -11.82 2.62 6.75
C PHE A 107 -13.15 2.53 7.53
N ASP A 108 -13.74 1.34 7.53
CA ASP A 108 -14.93 1.01 8.31
C ASP A 108 -14.70 -0.31 9.04
N SER A 109 -15.16 -0.41 10.29
CA SER A 109 -14.96 -1.60 11.12
C SER A 109 -15.70 -2.85 10.62
N THR A 110 -16.74 -2.67 9.81
CA THR A 110 -17.49 -3.74 9.15
C THR A 110 -16.73 -4.22 7.92
N ARG A 111 -16.26 -3.29 7.08
CA ARG A 111 -15.49 -3.60 5.85
C ARG A 111 -14.06 -4.07 6.13
N LYS A 112 -13.46 -3.59 7.23
CA LYS A 112 -12.06 -3.82 7.68
C LYS A 112 -11.00 -3.59 6.59
N ARG A 113 -11.25 -2.61 5.73
CA ARG A 113 -10.35 -2.18 4.65
C ARG A 113 -10.58 -0.72 4.33
N MET A 114 -9.60 -0.11 3.68
CA MET A 114 -9.62 1.23 3.13
C MET A 114 -9.18 1.14 1.67
N SER A 115 -9.77 1.98 0.83
CA SER A 115 -9.28 2.18 -0.54
C SER A 115 -9.20 3.65 -0.90
N VAL A 116 -8.45 3.92 -1.95
CA VAL A 116 -8.43 5.21 -2.62
C VAL A 116 -8.36 5.01 -4.12
N VAL A 117 -9.13 5.81 -4.86
CA VAL A 117 -8.96 5.98 -6.30
C VAL A 117 -8.09 7.21 -6.51
N ILE A 118 -6.93 7.01 -7.12
CA ILE A 118 -6.01 8.09 -7.49
C ILE A 118 -5.87 8.19 -9.00
N GLN A 119 -5.58 9.40 -9.49
CA GLN A 119 -5.27 9.65 -10.89
C GLN A 119 -3.85 10.20 -11.04
N LYS A 120 -3.15 9.71 -12.06
CA LYS A 120 -1.90 10.26 -12.55
C LYS A 120 -1.76 10.00 -14.04
N ASN A 121 -1.33 11.00 -14.81
CA ASN A 121 -1.10 10.89 -16.25
C ASN A 121 -2.30 10.28 -17.02
N ASN A 122 -3.53 10.70 -16.69
CA ASN A 122 -4.78 10.19 -17.26
C ASN A 122 -5.06 8.70 -17.02
N LYS A 123 -4.39 8.08 -16.05
CA LYS A 123 -4.64 6.73 -15.57
C LYS A 123 -5.21 6.76 -14.16
N TYR A 124 -6.15 5.87 -13.90
CA TYR A 124 -6.80 5.73 -12.61
C TYR A 124 -6.37 4.43 -11.95
N TYR A 125 -6.07 4.49 -10.66
CA TYR A 125 -5.66 3.34 -9.88
C TYR A 125 -6.54 3.23 -8.65
N LEU A 126 -7.11 2.05 -8.42
CA LEU A 126 -7.76 1.70 -7.16
C LEU A 126 -6.73 0.96 -6.30
N LEU A 127 -6.37 1.59 -5.18
CA LEU A 127 -5.47 1.02 -4.17
C LEU A 127 -6.32 0.60 -2.98
N THR A 128 -6.12 -0.61 -2.46
CA THR A 128 -6.89 -1.15 -1.33
C THR A 128 -5.96 -1.83 -0.32
N LYS A 129 -6.08 -1.45 0.95
CA LYS A 129 -5.42 -2.12 2.07
C LYS A 129 -6.43 -2.59 3.11
N GLY A 130 -6.22 -3.76 3.69
CA GLY A 130 -7.13 -4.29 4.69
C GLY A 130 -6.63 -5.56 5.36
N ALA A 131 -7.49 -6.13 6.21
CA ALA A 131 -7.23 -7.41 6.85
C ALA A 131 -7.05 -8.53 5.82
N ASP A 132 -6.20 -9.49 6.15
CA ASP A 132 -5.87 -10.68 5.35
C ASP A 132 -7.10 -11.43 4.85
N ASN A 133 -8.01 -11.80 5.76
CA ASN A 133 -9.22 -12.55 5.43
C ASN A 133 -10.22 -11.77 4.55
N ILE A 134 -10.16 -10.43 4.57
CA ILE A 134 -10.98 -9.57 3.73
C ILE A 134 -10.37 -9.39 2.33
N MET A 135 -9.05 -9.31 2.26
CA MET A 135 -8.32 -9.04 1.02
C MET A 135 -8.11 -10.31 0.19
N ASN A 136 -7.87 -11.47 0.82
CA ASN A 136 -7.61 -12.73 0.11
C ASN A 136 -8.65 -13.10 -0.95
N PRO A 137 -9.98 -12.98 -0.74
CA PRO A 137 -10.96 -13.28 -1.78
C PRO A 137 -11.05 -12.22 -2.90
N ARG A 138 -10.39 -11.06 -2.74
CA ARG A 138 -10.44 -9.92 -3.68
C ARG A 138 -9.23 -9.85 -4.60
N ILE A 139 -8.23 -10.68 -4.35
CA ILE A 139 -6.95 -10.66 -5.05
C ILE A 139 -6.89 -11.81 -6.07
N ASN A 140 -6.44 -11.47 -7.27
CA ASN A 140 -6.08 -12.41 -8.33
C ASN A 140 -4.71 -13.01 -8.03
N TRP A 141 -4.68 -14.02 -7.17
CA TRP A 141 -3.47 -14.72 -6.79
C TRP A 141 -2.85 -15.49 -7.95
N LYS A 142 -1.53 -15.45 -8.04
CA LYS A 142 -0.77 -16.40 -8.87
C LYS A 142 -0.68 -17.75 -8.16
N GLU A 143 -0.44 -18.80 -8.93
CA GLU A 143 -0.32 -20.16 -8.40
C GLU A 143 0.79 -20.24 -7.34
N GLY A 144 0.45 -20.72 -6.14
CA GLY A 144 1.37 -20.85 -5.00
C GLY A 144 1.70 -19.56 -4.25
N GLU A 145 1.29 -18.39 -4.75
CA GLU A 145 1.56 -17.09 -4.13
C GLU A 145 0.73 -16.91 -2.87
N LYS A 146 -0.55 -17.32 -2.93
CA LYS A 146 -1.50 -17.18 -1.82
C LYS A 146 -1.05 -17.94 -0.58
N GLU A 147 -0.71 -19.22 -0.73
CA GLU A 147 -0.36 -20.11 0.38
C GLU A 147 0.89 -19.62 1.11
N LYS A 148 1.86 -19.10 0.35
CA LYS A 148 3.08 -18.51 0.91
C LYS A 148 2.77 -17.26 1.74
N ILE A 149 2.01 -16.32 1.17
CA ILE A 149 1.64 -15.08 1.86
C ILE A 149 0.76 -15.36 3.08
N GLU A 150 -0.20 -16.29 3.00
CA GLU A 150 -1.02 -16.69 4.15
C GLU A 150 -0.18 -17.29 5.28
N SER A 151 0.84 -18.08 4.95
CA SER A 151 1.77 -18.62 5.94
C SER A 151 2.59 -17.53 6.64
N ASP A 152 3.13 -16.58 5.88
CA ASP A 152 3.91 -15.46 6.42
C ASP A 152 3.04 -14.55 7.31
N LEU A 153 1.84 -14.22 6.84
CA LEU A 153 0.85 -13.43 7.59
C LEU A 153 0.41 -14.12 8.88
N HIS A 154 0.23 -15.44 8.85
CA HIS A 154 -0.11 -16.23 10.04
C HIS A 154 1.02 -16.18 11.07
N GLN A 155 2.27 -16.29 10.64
CA GLN A 155 3.43 -16.20 11.52
C GLN A 155 3.52 -14.82 12.19
N PHE A 156 3.34 -13.74 11.42
CA PHE A 156 3.32 -12.38 11.98
C PHE A 156 2.17 -12.18 12.99
N ALA A 157 1.00 -12.74 12.72
CA ALA A 157 -0.12 -12.69 13.65
C ALA A 157 0.16 -13.46 14.95
N ILE A 158 0.83 -14.62 14.89
CA ILE A 158 1.27 -15.37 16.08
C ILE A 158 2.26 -14.55 16.91
N GLU A 159 3.13 -13.79 16.26
CA GLU A 159 4.08 -12.88 16.90
C GLU A 159 3.42 -11.61 17.47
N GLY A 160 2.11 -11.46 17.32
CA GLY A 160 1.35 -10.31 17.84
C GLY A 160 1.47 -9.06 16.98
N LEU A 161 1.99 -9.18 15.75
CA LEU A 161 2.08 -8.07 14.81
C LEU A 161 0.74 -7.87 14.10
N ARG A 162 0.34 -6.61 13.92
CA ARG A 162 -0.82 -6.25 13.11
C ARG A 162 -0.47 -6.36 11.64
N THR A 163 -1.17 -7.22 10.94
CA THR A 163 -0.97 -7.45 9.51
C THR A 163 -1.95 -6.67 8.64
N LEU A 164 -1.47 -6.20 7.49
CA LEU A 164 -2.31 -5.64 6.44
C LEU A 164 -1.85 -6.17 5.08
N VAL A 165 -2.82 -6.49 4.23
CA VAL A 165 -2.61 -6.89 2.84
C VAL A 165 -2.94 -5.73 1.92
N MET A 166 -2.07 -5.48 0.94
CA MET A 166 -2.16 -4.38 0.00
C MET A 166 -2.29 -4.92 -1.41
N ALA A 167 -3.28 -4.41 -2.13
CA ALA A 167 -3.53 -4.80 -3.50
C ALA A 167 -4.08 -3.63 -4.30
N GLN A 168 -3.81 -3.62 -5.61
CA GLN A 168 -4.24 -2.54 -6.49
C GLN A 168 -4.65 -3.02 -7.87
N LYS A 169 -5.38 -2.18 -8.59
CA LYS A 169 -5.61 -2.34 -10.03
C LYS A 169 -5.70 -1.00 -10.73
N GLU A 170 -5.28 -0.98 -11.99
CA GLU A 170 -5.64 0.12 -12.91
C GLU A 170 -7.12 -0.04 -13.28
N ILE A 171 -7.88 1.05 -13.21
CA ILE A 171 -9.28 1.08 -13.65
C ILE A 171 -9.42 2.00 -14.85
N THR A 172 -10.38 1.69 -15.73
CA THR A 172 -10.62 2.53 -16.90
C THR A 172 -11.30 3.84 -16.49
N HIS A 173 -11.13 4.88 -17.31
CA HIS A 173 -11.85 6.15 -17.13
C HIS A 173 -13.38 5.96 -17.08
N GLN A 174 -13.93 5.04 -17.88
CA GLN A 174 -15.36 4.73 -17.84
C GLN A 174 -15.77 4.11 -16.50
N THR A 175 -15.00 3.12 -16.02
CA THR A 175 -15.23 2.49 -14.71
C THR A 175 -15.20 3.52 -13.58
N PHE A 176 -14.27 4.48 -13.65
CA PHE A 176 -14.18 5.58 -12.69
C PHE A 176 -15.42 6.50 -12.74
N ILE A 177 -15.84 6.92 -13.93
CA ILE A 177 -17.04 7.76 -14.10
C ILE A 177 -18.28 7.04 -13.55
N ASP A 178 -18.45 5.76 -13.87
CA ASP A 178 -19.59 4.96 -13.42
C ASP A 178 -19.61 4.84 -11.89
N LEU A 179 -18.45 4.57 -11.28
CA LEU A 179 -18.29 4.54 -9.83
C LEU A 179 -18.67 5.89 -9.19
N LYS A 180 -18.10 6.98 -9.71
CA LYS A 180 -18.32 8.33 -9.18
C LYS A 180 -19.78 8.74 -9.26
N ASN A 181 -20.41 8.55 -10.41
CA ASN A 181 -21.83 8.89 -10.61
C ASN A 181 -22.72 8.12 -9.63
N ARG A 182 -22.47 6.82 -9.42
CA ARG A 182 -23.25 6.00 -8.48
C ARG A 182 -23.11 6.48 -7.04
N ILE A 183 -21.92 6.89 -6.63
CA ILE A 183 -21.68 7.46 -5.30
C ILE A 183 -22.39 8.81 -5.18
N ASP A 184 -22.18 9.73 -6.13
CA ASP A 184 -22.77 11.07 -6.11
C ASP A 184 -24.31 11.01 -6.08
N GLU A 185 -24.91 10.08 -6.84
CA GLU A 185 -26.37 9.83 -6.83
C GLU A 185 -26.87 9.35 -5.47
N LEU A 186 -26.16 8.42 -4.82
CA LEU A 186 -26.52 7.92 -3.48
C LEU A 186 -26.33 8.99 -2.41
N GLU A 187 -25.25 9.77 -2.47
CA GLU A 187 -24.96 10.86 -1.54
C GLU A 187 -26.04 11.94 -1.58
N ALA A 188 -26.47 12.31 -2.79
CA ALA A 188 -27.55 13.27 -3.04
C ALA A 188 -28.95 12.73 -2.71
N SER A 189 -29.10 11.41 -2.53
CA SER A 189 -30.39 10.80 -2.18
C SER A 189 -30.79 11.06 -0.72
N THR A 190 -32.10 11.00 -0.47
CA THR A 190 -32.69 11.07 0.88
C THR A 190 -32.94 9.69 1.49
N LEU A 191 -32.30 8.64 0.95
CA LEU A 191 -32.46 7.26 1.43
C LEU A 191 -31.81 7.11 2.81
N VAL A 192 -32.51 6.42 3.72
CA VAL A 192 -32.02 6.19 5.10
C VAL A 192 -30.84 5.23 5.12
N ASN A 193 -30.81 4.25 4.22
CA ASN A 193 -29.76 3.23 4.11
C ASN A 193 -28.67 3.59 3.08
N LYS A 194 -28.51 4.88 2.72
CA LYS A 194 -27.57 5.28 1.66
C LYS A 194 -26.12 4.91 1.96
N GLU A 195 -25.70 4.95 3.23
CA GLU A 195 -24.33 4.56 3.63
C GLU A 195 -24.05 3.08 3.34
N GLU A 196 -25.00 2.19 3.67
CA GLU A 196 -24.91 0.76 3.35
C GLU A 196 -24.87 0.53 1.83
N MET A 197 -25.70 1.26 1.07
CA MET A 197 -25.70 1.18 -0.39
C MET A 197 -24.38 1.68 -1.00
N ILE A 198 -23.75 2.71 -0.41
CA ILE A 198 -22.42 3.19 -0.83
C ILE A 198 -21.36 2.12 -0.54
N PHE A 199 -21.45 1.40 0.58
CA PHE A 199 -20.55 0.29 0.86
C PHE A 199 -20.72 -0.87 -0.11
N ASP A 200 -21.95 -1.19 -0.52
CA ASP A 200 -22.22 -2.17 -1.57
C ASP A 200 -21.61 -1.74 -2.91
N VAL A 201 -21.66 -0.43 -3.22
CA VAL A 201 -20.97 0.12 -4.39
C VAL A 201 -19.46 -0.09 -4.23
N TYR A 202 -18.84 0.27 -3.11
CA TYR A 202 -17.40 0.06 -2.90
C TYR A 202 -17.01 -1.41 -3.11
N ASP A 203 -17.77 -2.34 -2.50
CA ASP A 203 -17.50 -3.78 -2.55
C ASP A 203 -17.45 -4.33 -3.99
N GLN A 204 -18.34 -3.83 -4.86
CA GLN A 204 -18.41 -4.21 -6.27
C GLN A 204 -17.16 -3.82 -7.06
N TYR A 205 -16.49 -2.72 -6.67
CA TYR A 205 -15.30 -2.25 -7.38
C TYR A 205 -13.99 -2.76 -6.75
N GLU A 206 -14.00 -3.17 -5.48
CA GLU A 206 -12.83 -3.69 -4.74
C GLU A 206 -12.51 -5.17 -5.02
N GLY A 207 -12.97 -5.75 -6.15
CA GLY A 207 -12.60 -7.10 -6.60
C GLY A 207 -11.47 -7.12 -7.64
N ASP A 208 -11.01 -8.32 -8.02
CA ASP A 208 -10.03 -8.54 -9.09
C ASP A 208 -8.73 -7.70 -8.96
N LEU A 209 -8.24 -7.55 -7.74
CA LEU A 209 -7.05 -6.76 -7.42
C LEU A 209 -5.77 -7.56 -7.67
N ASN A 210 -4.68 -6.87 -7.95
CA ASN A 210 -3.35 -7.48 -8.02
C ASN A 210 -2.63 -7.27 -6.70
N PHE A 211 -2.06 -8.33 -6.13
CA PHE A 211 -1.26 -8.25 -4.92
C PHE A 211 -0.06 -7.31 -5.11
N VAL A 212 0.18 -6.44 -4.13
CA VAL A 212 1.35 -5.55 -4.07
C VAL A 212 2.29 -5.98 -2.96
N GLY A 213 1.76 -6.26 -1.78
CA GLY A 213 2.57 -6.66 -0.64
C GLY A 213 1.74 -6.79 0.65
N ALA A 214 2.44 -7.07 1.74
CA ALA A 214 1.86 -7.10 3.07
C ALA A 214 2.78 -6.39 4.07
N SER A 215 2.20 -5.77 5.08
CA SER A 215 2.93 -5.18 6.21
C SER A 215 2.65 -5.96 7.48
N ALA A 216 3.61 -5.97 8.39
CA ALA A 216 3.46 -6.39 9.77
C ALA A 216 3.96 -5.25 10.67
N ILE A 217 3.04 -4.66 11.44
CA ILE A 217 3.32 -3.51 12.30
C ILE A 217 3.26 -3.98 13.73
N GLU A 218 4.29 -3.66 14.51
CA GLU A 218 4.27 -3.93 15.95
C GLU A 218 3.19 -3.08 16.61
N ASP A 219 2.31 -3.75 17.35
CA ASP A 219 1.27 -3.07 18.10
C ASP A 219 1.93 -2.31 19.25
N LYS A 220 2.13 -1.00 19.09
CA LYS A 220 2.49 -0.11 20.19
C LYS A 220 1.27 0.08 21.10
N LEU A 221 0.79 -1.00 21.72
CA LEU A 221 -0.02 -0.90 22.92
C LEU A 221 0.78 -0.03 23.88
N GLN A 222 0.16 1.06 24.37
CA GLN A 222 0.80 1.94 25.34
C GLN A 222 1.43 1.07 26.43
N ASP A 223 2.71 1.29 26.75
CA ASP A 223 3.47 0.54 27.76
C ASP A 223 2.70 0.35 29.10
N LYS A 224 1.68 1.18 29.34
CA LYS A 224 0.80 1.18 30.52
C LYS A 224 -0.33 0.13 30.52
N VAL A 225 -0.59 -0.58 29.42
CA VAL A 225 -1.63 -1.63 29.40
C VAL A 225 -1.16 -2.90 30.09
N ALA A 226 0.11 -3.27 29.90
CA ALA A 226 0.73 -4.41 30.61
C ALA A 226 0.71 -4.19 32.13
N ASP A 227 1.06 -2.99 32.60
CA ASP A 227 1.00 -2.60 34.00
C ASP A 227 -0.44 -2.67 34.56
N THR A 228 -1.45 -2.36 33.75
CA THR A 228 -2.87 -2.36 34.18
C THR A 228 -3.46 -3.77 34.24
N ILE A 229 -3.02 -4.69 33.36
CA ILE A 229 -3.47 -6.10 33.40
C ILE A 229 -2.90 -6.83 34.62
N SER A 230 -1.66 -6.54 35.02
CA SER A 230 -1.08 -7.11 36.25
C SER A 230 -1.79 -6.64 37.52
N ILE A 231 -2.35 -5.42 37.53
CA ILE A 231 -3.09 -4.87 38.69
C ILE A 231 -4.53 -5.44 38.81
N LEU A 232 -5.11 -5.96 37.72
CA LEU A 232 -6.46 -6.56 37.73
C LEU A 232 -6.47 -8.07 38.05
N ILE A 233 -5.29 -8.68 38.24
CA ILE A 233 -5.11 -10.11 38.54
C ILE A 233 -4.61 -10.34 39.99
N GLU A 234 -4.40 -9.27 40.78
CA GLU A 234 -4.31 -9.33 42.26
C GLU A 234 -5.68 -9.10 42.92
#